data_AF-A0A7S3U2E3-F1
#
_entry.id   AF-A0A7S3U2E3-F1
#
_cell.length_a   1.000
_cell.length_b   1.000
_cell.length_c   1.000
_cell.angle_alpha   90.00
_cell.angle_beta   90.00
_cell.angle_gamma   90.00
#
_symmetry.space_group_name_H-M   'P 1'
#
loop_
_entity.id
_entity.type
_entity.pdbx_description
1 polymer ?
#
loop_
_entity_poly.entity_id
_entity_poly.type
_entity_poly.pdbx_seq_one_letter_code
_entity_poly.pdbx_strand_id
1 'polypeptide(L)'
;MRMRPQDIPNRLGCGSVARHRFRKVLKSREPVAACGSYSRRSAFSEFEYIPSPYSMAESIRRQERLHHESQAERFGGGAWRAAGSACPLRHEAFGRADGFSVYQSEPDPFGAAEDQALRQKWLQDAAILAGPFRPAGRNKGRAGESSSELPSGSMLPEMVQQIHRQLQADWSLPFVVCSTEDEHIVIRVELSALDAAPGLVAYMNAFARSNHVVNAYRLRRTVEDWNVTPGDGHLYFTLQPPWVRSTSTETFYSLHPEQRAWGPRRQVAASDTSSISLSTTSGRGEELPLGT
;
A
#
# COMPACT_ATOMS: atom_id res chain seq x y z
N MET A 1 -41.27 -8.35 -10.07
CA MET A 1 -41.37 -9.82 -10.14
C MET A 1 -40.05 -10.43 -9.68
N ARG A 2 -40.00 -11.07 -8.50
CA ARG A 2 -38.85 -11.87 -8.06
C ARG A 2 -39.12 -13.32 -8.49
N MET A 3 -38.24 -13.90 -9.30
CA MET A 3 -38.33 -15.31 -9.72
C MET A 3 -37.98 -16.21 -8.53
N ARG A 4 -38.68 -17.36 -8.39
CA ARG A 4 -38.35 -18.34 -7.35
C ARG A 4 -37.09 -19.12 -7.77
N PRO A 5 -36.25 -19.56 -6.83
CA PRO A 5 -34.98 -20.25 -7.15
C PRO A 5 -35.13 -21.51 -8.02
N GLN A 6 -36.33 -22.10 -8.05
CA GLN A 6 -36.67 -23.28 -8.87
C GLN A 6 -36.89 -22.97 -10.35
N ASP A 7 -37.01 -21.69 -10.73
CA ASP A 7 -37.29 -21.24 -12.11
C ASP A 7 -36.01 -20.88 -12.89
N ILE A 8 -34.82 -21.13 -12.33
CA ILE A 8 -33.54 -20.79 -12.97
C ILE A 8 -33.05 -21.99 -13.79
N PRO A 9 -32.87 -21.88 -15.12
CA PRO A 9 -32.43 -22.99 -15.93
C PRO A 9 -30.97 -23.35 -15.63
N ASN A 10 -30.70 -24.62 -15.36
CA ASN A 10 -29.36 -25.13 -15.01
C ASN A 10 -28.31 -24.98 -16.12
N ARG A 11 -28.72 -24.72 -17.37
CA ARG A 11 -27.80 -24.38 -18.48
C ARG A 11 -28.42 -23.33 -19.39
N LEU A 12 -27.66 -22.27 -19.69
CA LEU A 12 -28.04 -21.26 -20.66
C LEU A 12 -27.51 -21.66 -22.04
N GLY A 13 -28.41 -21.85 -23.01
CA GLY A 13 -28.02 -22.11 -24.41
C GLY A 13 -27.32 -20.90 -25.05
N CYS A 14 -26.49 -21.16 -26.06
CA CYS A 14 -25.81 -20.11 -26.84
C CYS A 14 -26.83 -19.13 -27.43
N GLY A 15 -26.64 -17.83 -27.13
CA GLY A 15 -27.53 -16.75 -27.58
C GLY A 15 -28.81 -16.55 -26.76
N SER A 16 -29.02 -17.27 -25.65
CA SER A 16 -30.20 -17.11 -24.78
C SER A 16 -30.37 -15.67 -24.26
N VAL A 17 -29.25 -15.05 -23.84
CA VAL A 17 -29.25 -13.65 -23.34
C VAL A 17 -29.59 -12.67 -24.45
N ALA A 18 -29.09 -12.88 -25.67
CA ALA A 18 -29.38 -12.03 -26.82
C ALA A 18 -30.86 -12.07 -27.19
N ARG A 19 -31.45 -13.28 -27.26
CA ARG A 19 -32.89 -13.46 -27.51
C ARG A 19 -33.76 -12.84 -26.41
N HIS A 20 -33.35 -12.97 -25.15
CA HIS A 20 -34.09 -12.38 -24.03
C HIS A 20 -34.07 -10.85 -24.06
N ARG A 21 -32.91 -10.24 -24.37
CA ARG A 21 -32.79 -8.79 -24.58
C ARG A 21 -33.68 -8.32 -25.73
N PHE A 22 -33.68 -9.05 -26.85
CA PHE A 22 -34.51 -8.72 -28.01
C PHE A 22 -36.01 -8.77 -27.68
N ARG A 23 -36.45 -9.78 -26.93
CA ARG A 23 -37.85 -9.90 -26.47
C ARG A 23 -38.27 -8.75 -25.56
N LYS A 24 -37.36 -8.28 -24.69
CA LYS A 24 -37.62 -7.15 -23.80
C LYS A 24 -37.79 -5.86 -24.59
N VAL A 25 -36.96 -5.64 -25.62
CA VAL A 25 -37.06 -4.49 -26.53
C VAL A 25 -38.38 -4.52 -27.32
N LEU A 26 -38.80 -5.68 -27.82
CA LEU A 26 -40.08 -5.81 -28.53
C LEU A 26 -41.28 -5.49 -27.62
N LYS A 27 -41.27 -5.97 -26.37
CA LYS A 27 -42.33 -5.69 -25.40
C LYS A 27 -42.43 -4.22 -25.01
N SER A 28 -41.31 -3.49 -25.00
CA SER A 28 -41.30 -2.04 -24.78
C SER A 28 -41.78 -1.22 -25.99
N ARG A 29 -41.85 -1.84 -27.17
CA ARG A 29 -42.30 -1.21 -28.42
C ARG A 29 -43.77 -1.45 -28.73
N GLU A 30 -44.45 -2.31 -27.98
CA GLU A 30 -45.90 -2.46 -28.10
C GLU A 30 -46.57 -1.15 -27.63
N PRO A 31 -47.40 -0.50 -28.46
CA PRO A 31 -48.10 0.70 -28.05
C PRO A 31 -49.05 0.36 -26.90
N VAL A 32 -48.94 1.10 -25.80
CA VAL A 32 -49.85 0.97 -24.66
C VAL A 32 -51.26 1.26 -25.16
N ALA A 33 -52.16 0.29 -25.01
CA ALA A 33 -53.56 0.43 -25.43
C ALA A 33 -54.14 1.71 -24.82
N ALA A 34 -54.63 2.61 -25.68
CA ALA A 34 -55.18 3.90 -25.28
C ALA A 34 -56.37 3.67 -24.36
N CYS A 35 -56.22 4.02 -23.08
CA CYS A 35 -57.28 4.03 -22.10
C CYS A 35 -57.56 5.48 -21.68
N GLY A 36 -58.80 5.92 -21.89
CA GLY A 36 -59.42 7.00 -21.14
C GLY A 36 -59.32 8.41 -21.74
N SER A 37 -60.46 9.08 -21.82
CA SER A 37 -60.60 10.48 -22.22
C SER A 37 -59.80 11.42 -21.33
N TYR A 38 -59.03 12.31 -21.95
CA TYR A 38 -58.23 13.35 -21.31
C TYR A 38 -59.12 14.48 -20.77
N SER A 39 -59.24 14.59 -19.45
CA SER A 39 -59.81 15.76 -18.78
C SER A 39 -58.83 16.94 -18.87
N ARG A 40 -59.27 18.08 -19.41
CA ARG A 40 -58.47 19.32 -19.56
C ARG A 40 -57.97 19.95 -18.24
N ARG A 41 -58.27 19.37 -17.07
CA ARG A 41 -57.67 19.76 -15.79
C ARG A 41 -56.32 19.08 -15.52
N SER A 42 -55.91 18.15 -16.37
CA SER A 42 -54.64 17.40 -16.27
C SER A 42 -53.70 17.73 -17.43
N ALA A 43 -53.65 18.99 -17.86
CA ALA A 43 -52.72 19.45 -18.90
C ALA A 43 -51.39 19.99 -18.32
N PHE A 44 -51.31 20.17 -17.00
CA PHE A 44 -50.09 20.51 -16.30
C PHE A 44 -49.86 19.48 -15.20
N SER A 45 -48.80 18.69 -15.36
CA SER A 45 -48.24 17.95 -14.24
C SER A 45 -47.75 18.99 -13.23
N GLU A 46 -48.29 18.97 -12.01
CA GLU A 46 -47.58 19.59 -10.88
C GLU A 46 -46.23 18.87 -10.81
N PHE A 47 -45.18 19.55 -11.27
CA PHE A 47 -43.84 19.03 -11.15
C PHE A 47 -43.33 19.41 -9.76
N GLU A 48 -42.75 18.44 -9.07
CA GLU A 48 -42.03 18.71 -7.84
C GLU A 48 -40.82 19.58 -8.19
N TYR A 49 -40.78 20.80 -7.66
CA TYR A 49 -39.65 21.70 -7.89
C TYR A 49 -38.42 21.09 -7.21
N ILE A 50 -37.51 20.54 -8.02
CA ILE A 50 -36.19 20.09 -7.57
C ILE A 50 -35.26 21.31 -7.64
N PRO A 51 -34.85 21.89 -6.49
CA PRO A 51 -34.01 23.07 -6.50
C PRO A 51 -32.70 22.80 -7.24
N SER A 52 -32.26 23.78 -8.03
CA SER A 52 -30.97 23.68 -8.70
C SER A 52 -29.83 23.59 -7.66
N PRO A 53 -28.70 22.96 -7.99
CA PRO A 53 -27.55 22.89 -7.08
C PRO A 53 -27.04 24.27 -6.61
N TYR A 54 -27.30 25.33 -7.37
CA TYR A 54 -26.99 26.70 -6.99
C TYR A 54 -27.97 27.25 -5.94
N SER A 55 -29.26 26.88 -6.02
CA SER A 55 -30.27 27.20 -4.99
C SER A 55 -29.97 26.48 -3.66
N MET A 56 -29.41 25.27 -3.71
CA MET A 56 -28.99 24.52 -2.52
C MET A 56 -27.80 25.17 -1.81
N ALA A 57 -26.82 25.71 -2.56
CA ALA A 57 -25.69 26.42 -1.97
C ALA A 57 -26.14 27.71 -1.24
N GLU A 58 -27.12 28.43 -1.80
CA GLU A 58 -27.67 29.63 -1.19
C GLU A 58 -28.51 29.33 0.06
N SER A 59 -29.29 28.23 0.05
CA SER A 59 -30.04 27.79 1.22
C SER A 59 -29.13 27.35 2.37
N ILE A 60 -28.03 26.65 2.08
CA ILE A 60 -27.02 26.26 3.07
C ILE A 60 -26.37 27.50 3.69
N ARG A 61 -25.91 28.47 2.88
CA ARG A 61 -25.32 29.72 3.39
C ARG A 61 -26.29 30.53 4.25
N ARG A 62 -27.58 30.54 3.87
CA ARG A 62 -28.63 31.20 4.64
C ARG A 62 -28.83 30.50 5.99
N GLN A 63 -28.84 29.17 6.01
CA GLN A 63 -28.98 28.38 7.23
C GLN A 63 -27.77 28.55 8.16
N GLU A 64 -26.55 28.59 7.60
CA GLU A 64 -25.32 28.86 8.36
C GLU A 64 -25.34 30.25 9.02
N ARG A 65 -25.82 31.27 8.30
CA ARG A 65 -25.96 32.64 8.85
C ARG A 65 -26.93 32.69 10.02
N LEU A 66 -28.12 32.13 9.86
CA LEU A 66 -29.13 32.08 10.93
C LEU A 66 -28.64 31.25 12.13
N HIS A 67 -27.93 30.17 11.88
CA HIS A 67 -27.33 29.36 12.95
C HIS A 67 -26.25 30.15 13.70
N HIS A 68 -25.39 30.89 12.99
CA HIS A 68 -24.41 31.77 13.61
C HIS A 68 -25.07 32.88 14.45
N GLU A 69 -26.12 33.53 13.93
CA GLU A 69 -26.89 34.56 14.64
C GLU A 69 -27.52 34.00 15.93
N SER A 70 -28.16 32.83 15.86
CA SER A 70 -28.76 32.19 17.05
C SER A 70 -27.73 31.71 18.08
N GLN A 71 -26.56 31.24 17.64
CA GLN A 71 -25.45 30.91 18.53
C GLN A 71 -24.90 32.17 19.21
N ALA A 72 -24.74 33.27 18.47
CA ALA A 72 -24.30 34.55 19.02
C ALA A 72 -25.29 35.06 20.08
N GLU A 73 -26.60 35.03 19.79
CA GLU A 73 -27.64 35.39 20.76
C GLU A 73 -27.62 34.50 22.01
N ARG A 74 -27.35 33.19 21.85
CA ARG A 74 -27.30 32.22 22.95
C ARG A 74 -26.10 32.43 23.89
N PHE A 75 -24.93 32.78 23.35
CA PHE A 75 -23.67 32.85 24.12
C PHE A 75 -23.29 34.27 24.58
N GLY A 76 -23.93 35.31 24.08
CA GLY A 76 -23.80 36.67 24.62
C GLY A 76 -24.41 37.72 23.70
N GLY A 77 -25.43 38.44 24.19
CA GLY A 77 -26.23 39.43 23.44
C GLY A 77 -25.50 40.73 23.03
N GLY A 78 -24.20 40.67 22.76
CA GLY A 78 -23.40 41.78 22.26
C GLY A 78 -22.69 41.41 20.95
N ALA A 79 -22.35 42.43 20.15
CA ALA A 79 -21.50 42.24 18.98
C ALA A 79 -20.18 41.59 19.39
N TRP A 80 -19.76 40.55 18.65
CA TRP A 80 -18.48 39.86 18.88
C TRP A 80 -17.34 40.88 18.88
N ARG A 81 -16.55 40.91 19.95
CA ARG A 81 -15.33 41.70 20.05
C ARG A 81 -14.14 40.77 20.00
N ALA A 82 -13.23 41.01 19.05
CA ALA A 82 -11.96 40.32 19.00
C ALA A 82 -11.15 40.60 20.28
N ALA A 83 -10.50 39.57 20.81
CA ALA A 83 -9.48 39.76 21.84
C ALA A 83 -8.41 40.74 21.33
N GLY A 84 -8.10 41.78 22.09
CA GLY A 84 -7.18 42.86 21.70
C GLY A 84 -7.84 44.03 20.93
N SER A 85 -9.15 44.03 20.72
CA SER A 85 -9.87 45.24 20.31
C SER A 85 -9.69 46.31 21.38
N ALA A 86 -9.25 47.51 20.97
CA ALA A 86 -9.01 48.61 21.89
C ALA A 86 -10.30 48.97 22.64
N CYS A 87 -10.39 48.57 23.90
CA CYS A 87 -11.36 49.13 24.82
C CYS A 87 -10.88 50.52 25.21
N PRO A 88 -11.73 51.55 25.17
CA PRO A 88 -11.36 52.88 25.65
C PRO A 88 -10.85 52.77 27.08
N LEU A 89 -9.73 53.42 27.37
CA LEU A 89 -9.13 53.40 28.69
C LEU A 89 -10.09 54.08 29.69
N ARG A 90 -10.03 53.71 30.96
CA ARG A 90 -10.95 54.23 32.01
C ARG A 90 -11.02 55.76 32.06
N HIS A 91 -9.94 56.45 31.72
CA HIS A 91 -9.87 57.91 31.70
C HIS A 91 -10.44 58.54 30.41
N GLU A 92 -10.59 57.77 29.34
CA GLU A 92 -11.26 58.18 28.10
C GLU A 92 -12.78 57.96 28.19
N ALA A 93 -13.24 57.16 29.15
CA ALA A 93 -14.65 56.88 29.44
C ALA A 93 -15.30 57.87 30.44
N PHE A 94 -14.57 58.90 30.88
CA PHE A 94 -15.12 59.95 31.75
C PHE A 94 -16.07 60.85 30.93
N GLY A 95 -17.38 60.62 31.05
CA GLY A 95 -18.41 61.49 30.48
C GLY A 95 -19.52 60.81 29.67
N ARG A 96 -19.49 59.49 29.47
CA ARG A 96 -20.67 58.76 28.95
C ARG A 96 -21.48 58.19 30.12
N ALA A 97 -22.68 58.75 30.26
CA ALA A 97 -23.58 58.70 31.39
C ALA A 97 -23.98 57.32 31.93
N ASP A 98 -24.36 57.38 33.20
CA ASP A 98 -25.26 56.51 33.98
C ASP A 98 -24.94 55.02 34.10
N GLY A 99 -24.32 54.70 35.24
CA GLY A 99 -24.25 53.34 35.76
C GLY A 99 -22.96 53.10 36.51
N PHE A 100 -23.02 53.19 37.82
CA PHE A 100 -21.95 52.80 38.73
C PHE A 100 -21.65 51.29 38.58
N SER A 101 -20.78 50.92 37.64
CA SER A 101 -20.20 49.58 37.57
C SER A 101 -18.79 49.62 38.18
N VAL A 102 -18.73 49.35 39.49
CA VAL A 102 -17.48 49.31 40.29
C VAL A 102 -16.54 48.17 39.90
N TYR A 103 -16.96 47.28 39.01
CA TYR A 103 -16.14 46.18 38.52
C TYR A 103 -16.27 46.08 37.00
N GLN A 104 -15.72 47.05 36.27
CA GLN A 104 -15.24 46.75 34.92
C GLN A 104 -14.02 45.86 35.10
N SER A 105 -14.16 44.57 34.77
CA SER A 105 -13.04 43.63 34.75
C SER A 105 -11.94 44.20 33.85
N GLU A 106 -10.85 44.70 34.44
CA GLU A 106 -9.67 45.02 33.65
C GLU A 106 -9.24 43.73 32.94
N PRO A 107 -9.04 43.77 31.62
CA PRO A 107 -8.46 42.63 30.92
C PRO A 107 -7.06 42.42 31.50
N ASP A 108 -6.83 41.25 32.07
CA ASP A 108 -5.54 40.88 32.63
C ASP A 108 -4.44 41.01 31.56
N PRO A 109 -3.42 41.87 31.76
CA PRO A 109 -2.35 42.05 30.78
C PRO A 109 -1.50 40.78 30.60
N PHE A 110 -1.55 39.82 31.53
CA PHE A 110 -0.77 38.58 31.46
C PHE A 110 -1.49 37.47 30.68
N GLY A 111 -2.80 37.28 30.89
CA GLY A 111 -3.60 36.32 30.10
C GLY A 111 -3.58 36.59 28.59
N ALA A 112 -3.47 37.86 28.18
CA ALA A 112 -3.36 38.24 26.77
C ALA A 112 -2.08 37.72 26.09
N ALA A 113 -0.96 37.61 26.82
CA ALA A 113 0.30 37.13 26.27
C ALA A 113 0.28 35.61 26.06
N GLU A 114 -0.30 34.86 27.01
CA GLU A 114 -0.49 33.41 26.90
C GLU A 114 -1.42 33.05 25.74
N ASP A 115 -2.52 33.79 25.59
CA ASP A 115 -3.46 33.62 24.47
C ASP A 115 -2.80 33.91 23.11
N GLN A 116 -1.94 34.92 23.04
CA GLN A 116 -1.18 35.22 21.81
C GLN A 116 -0.19 34.10 21.47
N ALA A 117 0.52 33.55 22.46
CA ALA A 117 1.45 32.44 22.26
C ALA A 117 0.71 31.17 21.79
N LEU A 118 -0.45 30.88 22.41
CA LEU A 118 -1.28 29.74 22.06
C LEU A 118 -1.88 29.89 20.65
N ARG A 119 -2.28 31.11 20.27
CA ARG A 119 -2.72 31.42 18.90
C ARG A 119 -1.60 31.26 17.87
N GLN A 120 -0.39 31.71 18.18
CA GLN A 120 0.77 31.52 17.30
C GLN A 120 1.07 30.05 17.09
N LYS A 121 1.01 29.24 18.16
CA LYS A 121 1.16 27.80 18.07
C LYS A 121 0.09 27.17 17.17
N TRP A 122 -1.18 27.53 17.35
CA TRP A 122 -2.25 27.03 16.47
C TRP A 122 -2.09 27.44 15.01
N LEU A 123 -1.59 28.65 14.74
CA LEU A 123 -1.29 29.08 13.38
C LEU A 123 -0.12 28.29 12.77
N GLN A 124 0.92 27.98 13.56
CA GLN A 124 2.04 27.15 13.13
C GLN A 124 1.58 25.71 12.87
N ASP A 125 0.80 25.13 13.78
CA ASP A 125 0.24 23.79 13.65
C ASP A 125 -0.71 23.69 12.45
N ALA A 126 -1.55 24.71 12.23
CA ALA A 126 -2.46 24.79 11.09
C ALA A 126 -1.76 25.06 9.75
N ALA A 127 -0.59 25.71 9.76
CA ALA A 127 0.24 25.87 8.57
C ALA A 127 0.83 24.53 8.09
N ILE A 128 0.93 23.53 8.97
CA ILE A 128 1.28 22.15 8.61
C ILE A 128 0.02 21.44 8.07
N LEU A 129 -0.47 21.90 6.91
CA LEU A 129 -1.66 21.35 6.22
C LEU A 129 -1.51 19.87 5.83
N ALA A 130 -0.26 19.40 5.67
CA ALA A 130 0.07 18.02 5.39
C ALA A 130 1.39 17.66 6.09
N GLY A 131 1.57 16.38 6.43
CA GLY A 131 2.85 15.87 6.91
C GLY A 131 4.00 16.13 5.91
N PRO A 132 5.24 15.74 6.24
CA PRO A 132 6.41 15.98 5.39
C PRO A 132 6.11 15.58 3.95
N PHE A 133 6.50 16.44 2.99
CA PHE A 133 6.23 16.22 1.57
C PHE A 133 6.69 14.82 1.15
N ARG A 134 5.73 13.98 0.77
CA ARG A 134 6.00 12.64 0.26
C ARG A 134 5.87 12.72 -1.25
N PRO A 135 6.97 12.69 -2.02
CA PRO A 135 6.88 12.71 -3.46
C PRO A 135 5.98 11.56 -3.91
N ALA A 136 5.11 11.82 -4.88
CA ALA A 136 4.29 10.81 -5.54
C ALA A 136 5.20 9.93 -6.42
N GLY A 137 6.04 9.13 -5.76
CA GLY A 137 6.92 8.16 -6.37
C GLY A 137 6.30 6.77 -6.31
N ARG A 138 6.91 5.85 -7.06
CA ARG A 138 6.67 4.41 -6.97
C ARG A 138 7.18 3.92 -5.60
N ASN A 139 6.42 4.20 -4.56
CA ASN A 139 6.70 3.78 -3.19
C ASN A 139 6.58 2.25 -3.20
N LYS A 140 7.72 1.56 -3.29
CA LYS A 140 7.81 0.10 -3.17
C LYS A 140 7.62 -0.37 -1.71
N GLY A 141 7.31 0.55 -0.80
CA GLY A 141 6.98 0.30 0.60
C GLY A 141 5.49 0.03 0.84
N ARG A 142 5.12 -0.20 2.09
CA ARG A 142 3.69 -0.32 2.47
C ARG A 142 3.02 1.06 2.30
N ALA A 143 1.70 1.05 2.17
CA ALA A 143 0.92 2.28 2.00
C ALA A 143 1.23 3.28 3.13
N GLY A 144 1.69 4.48 2.76
CA GLY A 144 2.01 5.53 3.74
C GLY A 144 3.43 5.49 4.31
N GLU A 145 4.43 5.00 3.56
CA GLU A 145 5.85 5.12 3.90
C GLU A 145 6.60 5.96 2.86
N SER A 146 7.53 6.79 3.32
CA SER A 146 8.40 7.58 2.46
C SER A 146 9.58 6.75 1.95
N SER A 147 10.10 7.07 0.77
CA SER A 147 11.29 6.38 0.22
C SER A 147 12.53 6.51 1.11
N SER A 148 12.60 7.53 1.97
CA SER A 148 13.65 7.74 2.96
C SER A 148 13.58 6.80 4.16
N GLU A 149 12.40 6.30 4.50
CA GLU A 149 12.22 5.34 5.60
C GLU A 149 12.50 3.89 5.15
N LEU A 150 12.63 3.66 3.84
CA LEU A 150 12.96 2.36 3.32
C LEU A 150 14.47 2.13 3.40
N PRO A 151 14.90 0.96 3.90
CA PRO A 151 16.29 0.55 3.81
C PRO A 151 16.80 0.64 2.36
N SER A 152 17.98 1.23 2.19
CA SER A 152 18.63 1.44 0.88
C SER A 152 19.79 0.46 0.70
N GLY A 153 20.11 0.08 -0.55
CA GLY A 153 21.25 -0.78 -0.88
C GLY A 153 22.59 -0.28 -0.35
N SER A 154 22.75 1.03 -0.20
CA SER A 154 23.93 1.65 0.46
C SER A 154 24.16 1.20 1.90
N MET A 155 23.10 0.74 2.60
CA MET A 155 23.16 0.30 3.99
C MET A 155 23.51 -1.19 4.12
N LEU A 156 23.60 -1.94 3.02
CA LEU A 156 23.92 -3.37 3.01
C LEU A 156 25.20 -3.74 3.81
N PRO A 157 26.36 -3.06 3.64
CA PRO A 157 27.55 -3.40 4.43
C PRO A 157 27.34 -3.18 5.93
N GLU A 158 26.58 -2.16 6.30
CA GLU A 158 26.22 -1.90 7.70
C GLU A 158 25.35 -3.03 8.26
N MET A 159 24.36 -3.50 7.49
CA MET A 159 23.50 -4.63 7.87
C MET A 159 24.30 -5.90 8.11
N VAL A 160 25.24 -6.23 7.22
CA VAL A 160 26.12 -7.40 7.35
C VAL A 160 26.94 -7.31 8.63
N GLN A 161 27.53 -6.14 8.92
CA GLN A 161 28.29 -5.93 10.16
C GLN A 161 27.42 -6.01 11.43
N GLN A 162 26.19 -5.50 11.39
CA GLN A 162 25.28 -5.58 12.54
C GLN A 162 24.83 -7.02 12.80
N ILE A 163 24.47 -7.77 11.76
CA ILE A 163 24.10 -9.19 11.86
C ILE A 163 25.28 -10.01 12.38
N HIS A 164 26.48 -9.78 11.85
CA HIS A 164 27.69 -10.44 12.33
C HIS A 164 27.92 -10.20 13.83
N ARG A 165 27.80 -8.95 14.29
CA ARG A 165 27.94 -8.59 15.71
C ARG A 165 26.91 -9.26 16.60
N GLN A 166 25.65 -9.33 16.16
CA GLN A 166 24.58 -10.01 16.91
C GLN A 166 24.84 -11.51 17.03
N LEU A 167 25.19 -12.17 15.92
CA LEU A 167 25.51 -13.59 15.93
C LEU A 167 26.75 -13.90 16.77
N GLN A 168 27.76 -13.02 16.77
CA GLN A 168 28.97 -13.19 17.56
C GLN A 168 28.72 -13.06 19.07
N ALA A 169 27.73 -12.25 19.45
CA ALA A 169 27.33 -12.10 20.84
C ALA A 169 26.56 -13.32 21.35
N ASP A 170 25.71 -13.90 20.51
CA ASP A 170 24.86 -15.04 20.88
C ASP A 170 25.59 -16.39 20.77
N TRP A 171 26.52 -16.53 19.81
CA TRP A 171 27.18 -17.79 19.47
C TRP A 171 28.69 -17.61 19.31
N SER A 172 29.47 -18.55 19.86
CA SER A 172 30.93 -18.63 19.74
C SER A 172 31.42 -19.50 18.58
N LEU A 173 30.52 -19.90 17.67
CA LEU A 173 30.84 -20.78 16.54
C LEU A 173 31.56 -20.02 15.42
N PRO A 174 32.36 -20.70 14.59
CA PRO A 174 32.89 -20.11 13.37
C PRO A 174 31.76 -19.95 12.34
N PHE A 175 31.30 -18.71 12.17
CA PHE A 175 30.36 -18.34 11.12
C PHE A 175 30.92 -17.21 10.26
N VAL A 176 30.48 -17.16 9.02
CA VAL A 176 30.87 -16.13 8.05
C VAL A 176 29.60 -15.48 7.52
N VAL A 177 29.49 -14.16 7.63
CA VAL A 177 28.38 -13.39 7.08
C VAL A 177 28.89 -12.58 5.89
N CYS A 178 28.33 -12.81 4.70
CA CYS A 178 28.74 -12.17 3.46
C CYS A 178 27.53 -11.63 2.69
N SER A 179 27.79 -10.66 1.80
CA SER A 179 26.85 -10.26 0.76
C SER A 179 27.16 -10.97 -0.56
N THR A 180 26.15 -11.53 -1.22
CA THR A 180 26.25 -12.10 -2.58
C THR A 180 26.16 -11.00 -3.64
N GLU A 181 26.52 -11.31 -4.89
CA GLU A 181 26.37 -10.42 -6.05
C GLU A 181 24.91 -9.93 -6.24
N ASP A 182 23.95 -10.79 -5.91
CA ASP A 182 22.52 -10.48 -5.93
C ASP A 182 22.03 -9.68 -4.70
N GLU A 183 22.95 -9.08 -3.93
CA GLU A 183 22.67 -8.28 -2.72
C GLU A 183 21.93 -9.04 -1.60
N HIS A 184 21.99 -10.37 -1.62
CA HIS A 184 21.51 -11.22 -0.53
C HIS A 184 22.55 -11.28 0.59
N ILE A 185 22.08 -11.37 1.83
CA ILE A 185 22.93 -11.58 3.00
C ILE A 185 22.94 -13.08 3.31
N VAL A 186 24.11 -13.69 3.22
CA VAL A 186 24.31 -15.12 3.44
C VAL A 186 25.10 -15.34 4.71
N ILE A 187 24.56 -16.18 5.58
CA ILE A 187 25.21 -16.65 6.80
C ILE A 187 25.66 -18.09 6.52
N ARG A 188 26.97 -18.31 6.53
CA ARG A 188 27.60 -19.61 6.32
C ARG A 188 28.15 -20.11 7.66
N VAL A 189 27.75 -21.31 8.05
CA VAL A 189 28.22 -21.96 9.28
C VAL A 189 28.89 -23.28 8.93
N GLU A 190 30.04 -23.56 9.54
CA GLU A 190 30.73 -24.82 9.35
C GLU A 190 29.99 -25.97 10.05
N LEU A 191 29.72 -27.06 9.32
CA LEU A 191 28.95 -28.19 9.85
C LEU A 191 29.76 -29.05 10.82
N SER A 192 31.08 -29.07 10.68
CA SER A 192 32.01 -29.83 11.54
C SER A 192 32.07 -29.29 12.98
N ALA A 193 31.89 -27.97 13.13
CA ALA A 193 31.93 -27.27 14.41
C ALA A 193 30.59 -27.30 15.14
N LEU A 194 29.55 -27.90 14.53
CA LEU A 194 28.19 -27.85 15.02
C LEU A 194 27.77 -29.15 15.70
N ASP A 195 27.48 -29.10 16.99
CA ASP A 195 27.01 -30.26 17.76
C ASP A 195 25.64 -30.76 17.29
N ALA A 196 24.72 -29.84 16.97
CA ALA A 196 23.35 -30.15 16.58
C ALA A 196 22.80 -29.19 15.52
N ALA A 197 22.78 -29.64 14.26
CA ALA A 197 22.13 -28.96 13.13
C ALA A 197 20.69 -28.46 13.39
N PRO A 198 19.76 -29.27 13.95
CA PRO A 198 18.38 -28.81 14.15
C PRO A 198 18.27 -27.68 15.19
N GLY A 199 19.20 -27.60 16.16
CA GLY A 199 19.23 -26.53 17.15
C GLY A 199 19.55 -25.18 16.52
N LEU A 200 20.54 -25.15 15.63
CA LEU A 200 20.90 -23.95 14.86
C LEU A 200 19.74 -23.50 13.97
N VAL A 201 19.07 -24.43 13.28
CA VAL A 201 17.91 -24.10 12.43
C VAL A 201 16.76 -23.51 13.25
N ALA A 202 16.47 -24.07 14.43
CA ALA A 202 15.45 -23.53 15.33
C ALA A 202 15.81 -22.12 15.80
N TYR A 203 17.07 -21.89 16.17
CA TYR A 203 17.58 -20.56 16.52
C TYR A 203 17.46 -19.59 15.35
N MET A 204 17.93 -19.94 14.15
CA MET A 204 17.86 -19.06 12.98
C MET A 204 16.42 -18.72 12.59
N ASN A 205 15.48 -19.66 12.78
CA ASN A 205 14.05 -19.40 12.61
C ASN A 205 13.48 -18.43 13.66
N ALA A 206 14.02 -18.42 14.88
CA ALA A 206 13.68 -17.41 15.87
C ALA A 206 14.32 -16.06 15.50
N PHE A 207 15.62 -16.06 15.18
CA PHE A 207 16.40 -14.90 14.75
C PHE A 207 15.73 -14.14 13.60
N ALA A 208 15.34 -14.85 12.53
CA ALA A 208 14.68 -14.25 11.37
C ALA A 208 13.28 -13.65 11.67
N ARG A 209 12.67 -13.97 12.82
CA ARG A 209 11.36 -13.45 13.22
C ARG A 209 11.44 -12.36 14.29
N SER A 210 12.32 -12.52 15.27
CA SER A 210 12.35 -11.66 16.47
C SER A 210 13.47 -10.64 16.48
N ASN A 211 14.56 -10.82 15.70
CA ASN A 211 15.72 -9.96 15.81
C ASN A 211 15.39 -8.52 15.36
N HIS A 212 15.81 -7.54 16.16
CA HIS A 212 15.53 -6.13 15.93
C HIS A 212 16.22 -5.59 14.67
N VAL A 213 17.42 -6.07 14.32
CA VAL A 213 18.15 -5.69 13.10
C VAL A 213 17.39 -6.18 11.87
N VAL A 214 16.96 -7.45 11.89
CA VAL A 214 16.16 -8.06 10.81
C VAL A 214 14.86 -7.29 10.61
N ASN A 215 14.18 -6.92 11.70
CA ASN A 215 12.92 -6.17 11.65
C ASN A 215 13.11 -4.69 11.24
N ALA A 216 14.17 -4.02 11.72
CA ALA A 216 14.49 -2.64 11.37
C ALA A 216 14.77 -2.50 9.87
N TYR A 217 15.54 -3.44 9.30
CA TYR A 217 15.87 -3.45 7.88
C TYR A 217 14.89 -4.25 7.01
N ARG A 218 13.82 -4.80 7.61
CA ARG A 218 12.75 -5.53 6.92
C ARG A 218 13.26 -6.67 6.04
N LEU A 219 14.30 -7.35 6.51
CA LEU A 219 14.88 -8.48 5.81
C LEU A 219 13.89 -9.65 5.80
N ARG A 220 13.82 -10.35 4.67
CA ARG A 220 12.97 -11.53 4.49
C ARG A 220 13.85 -12.77 4.41
N ARG A 221 13.41 -13.89 4.98
CA ARG A 221 14.10 -15.16 4.76
C ARG A 221 13.82 -15.67 3.34
N THR A 222 14.85 -16.10 2.64
CA THR A 222 14.72 -16.81 1.35
C THR A 222 14.48 -18.28 1.64
N VAL A 223 13.32 -18.82 1.25
CA VAL A 223 12.96 -20.23 1.56
C VAL A 223 13.82 -21.22 0.77
N GLU A 224 14.19 -20.87 -0.47
CA GLU A 224 15.00 -21.68 -1.38
C GLU A 224 16.38 -22.01 -0.79
N ASP A 225 17.06 -21.00 -0.25
CA ASP A 225 18.41 -21.09 0.27
C ASP A 225 18.44 -21.10 1.81
N TRP A 226 17.37 -21.58 2.45
CA TRP A 226 17.30 -21.71 3.90
C TRP A 226 17.66 -23.13 4.34
N ASN A 227 18.69 -23.27 5.17
CA ASN A 227 19.14 -24.57 5.68
C ASN A 227 19.55 -25.54 4.54
N VAL A 228 20.26 -25.00 3.53
CA VAL A 228 20.79 -25.79 2.42
C VAL A 228 22.25 -26.17 2.70
N THR A 229 22.59 -27.42 2.37
CA THR A 229 23.95 -27.97 2.47
C THR A 229 24.40 -28.44 1.08
N PRO A 230 25.13 -27.62 0.30
CA PRO A 230 25.53 -27.95 -1.07
C PRO A 230 26.66 -28.99 -1.15
N GLY A 231 27.08 -29.59 -0.03
CA GLY A 231 28.10 -30.65 0.02
C GLY A 231 29.52 -30.15 0.28
N ASP A 232 29.68 -28.86 0.53
CA ASP A 232 30.94 -28.19 0.90
C ASP A 232 31.24 -28.21 2.41
N GLY A 233 30.45 -28.97 3.19
CA GLY A 233 30.57 -29.02 4.64
C GLY A 233 30.08 -27.76 5.37
N HIS A 234 29.35 -26.87 4.68
CA HIS A 234 28.77 -25.67 5.28
C HIS A 234 27.24 -25.66 5.16
N LEU A 235 26.63 -24.92 6.07
CA LEU A 235 25.19 -24.73 6.15
C LEU A 235 24.88 -23.25 5.87
N TYR A 236 23.93 -23.03 4.96
CA TYR A 236 23.63 -21.71 4.42
C TYR A 236 22.27 -21.21 4.91
N PHE A 237 22.23 -19.95 5.32
CA PHE A 237 21.01 -19.20 5.60
C PHE A 237 21.02 -17.87 4.88
N THR A 238 20.03 -17.65 4.02
CA THR A 238 19.94 -16.44 3.19
C THR A 238 18.82 -15.50 3.64
N LEU A 239 19.19 -14.23 3.84
CA LEU A 239 18.29 -13.11 4.12
C LEU A 239 18.29 -12.14 2.94
N GLN A 240 17.10 -11.71 2.55
CA GLN A 240 16.84 -10.87 1.40
C GLN A 240 16.37 -9.47 1.84
N PRO A 241 17.08 -8.41 1.45
CA PRO A 241 16.62 -7.04 1.65
C PRO A 241 15.37 -6.69 0.83
N PRO A 242 14.59 -5.67 1.23
CA PRO A 242 13.28 -5.38 0.64
C PRO A 242 13.33 -4.87 -0.83
N TRP A 243 14.48 -4.40 -1.30
CA TRP A 243 14.66 -3.91 -2.67
C TRP A 243 14.98 -5.04 -3.67
N VAL A 244 15.48 -6.18 -3.20
CA VAL A 244 15.73 -7.36 -4.01
C VAL A 244 14.40 -8.05 -4.31
N ARG A 245 14.13 -8.31 -5.59
CA ARG A 245 12.82 -8.81 -6.05
C ARG A 245 12.81 -10.34 -5.99
N SER A 246 12.01 -10.90 -5.09
CA SER A 246 11.62 -12.31 -5.16
C SER A 246 10.62 -12.52 -6.29
N THR A 247 10.90 -13.43 -7.23
CA THR A 247 9.89 -13.88 -8.18
C THR A 247 8.91 -14.76 -7.42
N SER A 248 7.65 -14.35 -7.29
CA SER A 248 6.64 -15.08 -6.49
C SER A 248 6.45 -16.54 -6.91
N THR A 249 6.82 -16.88 -8.14
CA THR A 249 6.79 -18.25 -8.66
C THR A 249 7.87 -19.14 -8.04
N GLU A 250 9.06 -18.63 -7.75
CA GLU A 250 10.18 -19.43 -7.21
C GLU A 250 9.88 -19.90 -5.78
N THR A 251 9.36 -19.00 -4.94
CA THR A 251 8.94 -19.37 -3.57
C THR A 251 7.79 -20.38 -3.60
N PHE A 252 6.87 -20.25 -4.55
CA PHE A 252 5.76 -21.17 -4.71
C PHE A 252 6.24 -22.58 -5.08
N TYR A 253 7.10 -22.71 -6.09
CA TYR A 253 7.62 -24.00 -6.53
C TYR A 253 8.58 -24.65 -5.53
N SER A 254 9.22 -23.84 -4.67
CA SER A 254 10.08 -24.34 -3.60
C SER A 254 9.28 -24.97 -2.46
N LEU A 255 8.10 -24.42 -2.16
CA LEU A 255 7.16 -25.00 -1.20
C LEU A 255 6.34 -26.15 -1.80
N HIS A 256 6.13 -26.13 -3.13
CA HIS A 256 5.31 -27.08 -3.88
C HIS A 256 6.09 -27.68 -5.06
N PRO A 257 7.13 -28.49 -4.79
CA PRO A 257 7.93 -29.10 -5.84
C PRO A 257 7.10 -29.96 -6.80
N GLU A 258 6.01 -30.57 -6.32
CA GLU A 258 5.07 -31.38 -7.08
C GLU A 258 4.30 -30.60 -8.16
N GLN A 259 4.18 -29.28 -8.01
CA GLN A 259 3.39 -28.42 -8.90
C GLN A 259 4.24 -27.83 -10.03
N ARG A 260 5.57 -27.99 -9.99
CA ARG A 260 6.49 -27.58 -11.07
C ARG A 260 6.25 -28.35 -12.38
N ALA A 261 5.49 -29.46 -12.31
CA ALA A 261 5.25 -30.38 -13.42
C ALA A 261 4.05 -30.04 -14.34
N TRP A 262 3.26 -29.00 -14.09
CA TRP A 262 2.11 -28.64 -14.95
C TRP A 262 2.41 -27.48 -15.90
N GLY A 263 3.12 -27.80 -16.98
CA GLY A 263 3.18 -27.04 -18.23
C GLY A 263 3.47 -28.00 -19.38
N PRO A 264 3.01 -27.76 -20.62
CA PRO A 264 3.36 -28.62 -21.73
C PRO A 264 4.89 -28.66 -21.80
N ARG A 265 5.45 -29.87 -21.71
CA ARG A 265 6.87 -30.14 -21.94
C ARG A 265 7.21 -29.50 -23.28
N ARG A 266 7.74 -28.27 -23.27
CA ARG A 266 8.33 -27.67 -24.46
C ARG A 266 9.51 -28.58 -24.73
N GLN A 267 9.32 -29.50 -25.67
CA GLN A 267 10.39 -30.31 -26.20
C GLN A 267 11.40 -29.30 -26.71
N VAL A 268 12.45 -29.05 -25.93
CA VAL A 268 13.70 -28.56 -26.48
C VAL A 268 14.06 -29.67 -27.45
N ALA A 269 13.96 -29.37 -28.74
CA ALA A 269 14.36 -30.28 -29.79
C ALA A 269 15.75 -30.81 -29.39
N ALA A 270 15.83 -32.11 -29.16
CA ALA A 270 17.09 -32.79 -29.01
C ALA A 270 17.88 -32.45 -30.27
N SER A 271 18.90 -31.61 -30.14
CA SER A 271 19.93 -31.52 -31.14
C SER A 271 20.57 -32.89 -31.19
N ASP A 272 20.31 -33.62 -32.26
CA ASP A 272 20.97 -34.86 -32.63
C ASP A 272 22.49 -34.65 -32.64
N THR A 273 23.14 -34.83 -31.49
CA THR A 273 24.54 -35.23 -31.45
C THR A 273 24.57 -36.74 -31.53
N SER A 274 24.34 -37.24 -32.75
CA SER A 274 24.68 -38.60 -33.12
C SER A 274 26.20 -38.76 -33.03
N SER A 275 26.58 -39.62 -32.10
CA SER A 275 27.91 -40.19 -31.94
C SER A 275 28.46 -40.71 -33.27
N ILE A 276 29.48 -40.06 -33.81
CA ILE A 276 30.35 -40.65 -34.82
C ILE A 276 31.42 -41.44 -34.06
N SER A 277 31.18 -42.74 -33.96
CA SER A 277 32.16 -43.75 -33.56
C SER A 277 33.23 -43.88 -34.62
N LEU A 278 34.50 -43.71 -34.21
CA LEU A 278 35.68 -44.06 -34.99
C LEU A 278 35.70 -45.57 -35.26
N SER A 279 35.74 -45.95 -36.54
CA SER A 279 36.05 -47.31 -36.97
C SER A 279 37.23 -47.29 -37.94
N THR A 280 38.34 -47.84 -37.47
CA THR A 280 39.54 -48.24 -38.20
C THR A 280 39.26 -49.42 -39.13
N THR A 281 39.52 -49.29 -40.44
CA THR A 281 39.96 -50.37 -41.36
C THR A 281 40.56 -49.71 -42.61
N SER A 282 41.88 -49.73 -42.84
CA SER A 282 42.63 -50.74 -43.60
C SER A 282 42.17 -50.92 -45.06
N GLY A 283 42.98 -50.46 -46.02
CA GLY A 283 42.98 -51.00 -47.38
C GLY A 283 43.45 -50.06 -48.50
N ARG A 284 44.66 -50.36 -49.02
CA ARG A 284 45.11 -50.30 -50.44
C ARG A 284 44.71 -49.05 -51.25
N GLY A 285 45.63 -48.19 -51.70
CA GLY A 285 46.86 -48.51 -52.42
C GLY A 285 46.57 -48.58 -53.92
N GLU A 286 46.68 -47.43 -54.61
CA GLU A 286 47.12 -47.28 -56.01
C GLU A 286 47.12 -45.78 -56.35
N GLU A 287 48.29 -45.16 -56.28
CA GLU A 287 48.59 -43.90 -56.97
C GLU A 287 49.60 -44.18 -58.07
N LEU A 288 49.24 -43.82 -59.30
CA LEU A 288 50.09 -43.29 -60.38
C LEU A 288 49.11 -42.79 -61.49
N PRO A 289 49.48 -41.85 -62.39
CA PRO A 289 50.85 -41.42 -62.70
C PRO A 289 51.10 -39.90 -62.84
N LEU A 290 52.38 -39.56 -62.64
CA LEU A 290 53.26 -38.66 -63.39
C LEU A 290 52.67 -37.53 -64.26
N GLY A 291 53.24 -36.34 -64.11
CA GLY A 291 53.18 -35.29 -65.12
C GLY A 291 53.91 -34.00 -64.75
N THR A 292 55.25 -34.04 -64.91
CA THR A 292 56.22 -32.93 -65.12
C THR A 292 56.25 -31.72 -64.20
#